data_AF-A0A1F1G8B9-F1
#
_entry.id   AF-A0A1F1G8B9-F1
#
_cell.length_a   1.000
_cell.length_b   1.000
_cell.length_c   1.000
_cell.angle_alpha   90.00
_cell.angle_beta   90.00
_cell.angle_gamma   90.00
#
_symmetry.space_group_name_H-M   'P 1'
#
loop_
_entity.id
_entity.type
_entity.pdbx_description
1 polymer ?
#
loop_
_entity_poly.entity_id
_entity_poly.type
_entity_poly.pdbx_seq_one_letter_code
_entity_poly.pdbx_strand_id
1 'polypeptide(L)'
;MDDFEFPEMPHVYLPAVNADEGLTRWEFLPGALDEFQNLEGIDEDAFLEMQQLLLRWGERGAREDDVALVEPSGRRVLKEILNPPWLGELKGWGTGGNGEDRHFRLYFLDISSRPGEPAHQMLVSLCKEKRIFDNTRQGVRKTNEAQDRDILLAMRLGKQWCQKNRVTFRPWPPK
;
A
#
# COMPACT_ATOMS: atom_id res chain seq x y z
N MET A 1 12.77 -17.55 19.21
CA MET A 1 11.96 -16.73 18.30
C MET A 1 12.76 -16.68 17.03
N ASP A 2 12.15 -17.06 15.93
CA ASP A 2 12.80 -16.95 14.63
C ASP A 2 12.84 -15.45 14.29
N ASP A 3 14.04 -14.87 14.30
CA ASP A 3 14.22 -13.44 14.03
C ASP A 3 14.06 -13.23 12.52
N PHE A 4 12.90 -12.71 12.12
CA PHE A 4 12.67 -12.27 10.75
C PHE A 4 13.43 -10.98 10.52
N GLU A 5 14.37 -11.00 9.58
CA GLU A 5 15.17 -9.82 9.26
C GLU A 5 14.59 -9.09 8.06
N PHE A 6 14.41 -7.78 8.23
CA PHE A 6 14.09 -6.86 7.16
C PHE A 6 15.38 -6.15 6.72
N PRO A 7 15.56 -5.87 5.42
CA PRO A 7 16.64 -5.01 4.97
C PRO A 7 16.45 -3.61 5.57
N GLU A 8 17.52 -2.81 5.63
CA GLU A 8 17.43 -1.45 6.17
C GLU A 8 16.35 -0.62 5.47
N MET A 9 16.31 -0.70 4.14
CA MET A 9 15.28 -0.05 3.32
C MET A 9 14.05 -0.95 3.11
N PRO A 10 12.83 -0.39 3.08
CA PRO A 10 11.62 -1.11 2.69
C PRO A 10 11.77 -1.84 1.35
N HIS A 11 11.17 -3.03 1.23
CA HIS A 11 11.31 -3.83 0.01
C HIS A 11 10.82 -3.10 -1.24
N VAL A 12 9.87 -2.16 -1.14
CA VAL A 12 9.38 -1.39 -2.28
C VAL A 12 10.49 -0.65 -3.03
N TYR A 13 11.59 -0.27 -2.37
CA TYR A 13 12.73 0.39 -3.02
C TYR A 13 13.77 -0.56 -3.61
N LEU A 14 13.74 -1.83 -3.20
CA LEU A 14 14.73 -2.80 -3.62
C LEU A 14 14.34 -3.39 -4.98
N PRO A 15 15.26 -3.51 -5.94
CA PRO A 15 15.00 -4.23 -7.18
C PRO A 15 14.83 -5.73 -6.90
N ALA A 16 14.12 -6.43 -7.79
CA ALA A 16 14.08 -7.89 -7.74
C ALA A 16 15.46 -8.47 -8.09
N VAL A 17 15.80 -9.61 -7.48
CA VAL A 17 17.02 -10.35 -7.77
C VAL A 17 16.90 -11.09 -9.11
N ASN A 18 15.67 -11.44 -9.52
CA ASN A 18 15.37 -12.05 -10.81
C ASN A 18 13.95 -11.70 -11.30
N ALA A 19 13.63 -12.07 -12.54
CA ALA A 19 12.36 -11.72 -13.18
C ALA A 19 11.13 -12.38 -12.50
N ASP A 20 11.25 -13.65 -12.10
CA ASP A 20 10.16 -14.39 -11.44
C ASP A 20 9.80 -13.79 -10.08
N GLU A 21 10.83 -13.38 -9.33
CA GLU A 21 10.65 -12.64 -8.09
C GLU A 21 9.86 -11.36 -8.37
N GLY A 22 10.26 -10.55 -9.35
CA GLY A 22 9.58 -9.28 -9.69
C GLY A 22 8.07 -9.42 -9.93
N LEU A 23 7.63 -10.54 -10.51
CA LEU A 23 6.22 -10.83 -10.79
C LEU A 23 5.44 -11.32 -9.55
N THR A 24 6.13 -11.82 -8.52
CA THR A 24 5.52 -12.49 -7.36
C THR A 24 5.64 -11.69 -6.06
N ARG A 25 6.18 -10.46 -6.12
CA ARG A 25 6.40 -9.61 -4.94
C ARG A 25 5.11 -9.05 -4.37
N TRP A 26 4.10 -8.82 -5.20
CA TRP A 26 2.83 -8.24 -4.77
C TRP A 26 1.85 -9.34 -4.42
N GLU A 27 1.56 -9.47 -3.13
CA GLU A 27 0.47 -10.27 -2.61
C GLU A 27 -0.74 -9.37 -2.39
N PHE A 28 -1.95 -9.86 -2.66
CA PHE A 28 -3.18 -9.12 -2.43
C PHE A 28 -4.09 -9.84 -1.43
N LEU A 29 -4.68 -9.09 -0.50
CA LEU A 29 -5.87 -9.58 0.17
C LEU A 29 -7.01 -9.73 -0.85
N PRO A 30 -7.85 -10.78 -0.77
CA PRO A 30 -8.93 -11.00 -1.74
C PRO A 30 -9.80 -9.76 -1.97
N GLY A 31 -10.27 -9.12 -0.90
CA GLY A 31 -11.08 -7.91 -1.03
C GLY A 31 -10.34 -6.70 -1.60
N ALA A 32 -9.01 -6.64 -1.49
CA ALA A 32 -8.21 -5.59 -2.14
C ALA A 32 -8.01 -5.90 -3.64
N LEU A 33 -7.83 -7.17 -3.99
CA LEU A 33 -7.74 -7.61 -5.39
C LEU A 33 -9.06 -7.37 -6.13
N ASP A 34 -10.19 -7.74 -5.52
CA ASP A 34 -11.52 -7.55 -6.11
C ASP A 34 -11.77 -6.05 -6.41
N GLU A 35 -11.47 -5.17 -5.46
CA GLU A 35 -11.60 -3.72 -5.63
C GLU A 35 -10.62 -3.17 -6.67
N PHE A 36 -9.40 -3.70 -6.75
CA PHE A 36 -8.43 -3.32 -7.77
C PHE A 36 -8.83 -3.78 -9.17
N GLN A 37 -9.38 -4.97 -9.33
CA GLN A 37 -9.90 -5.47 -10.60
C GLN A 37 -11.16 -4.70 -11.03
N ASN A 38 -12.04 -4.38 -10.09
CA ASN A 38 -13.21 -3.55 -10.36
C ASN A 38 -12.83 -2.13 -10.84
N LEU A 39 -11.62 -1.64 -10.51
CA LEU A 39 -11.14 -0.34 -10.98
C LEU A 39 -11.08 -0.27 -12.50
N GLU A 40 -10.75 -1.36 -13.19
CA GLU A 40 -10.70 -1.41 -14.66
C GLU A 40 -12.02 -0.96 -15.30
N GLY A 41 -13.15 -1.37 -14.74
CA GLY A 41 -14.48 -0.96 -15.22
C GLY A 41 -14.94 0.42 -14.74
N ILE A 42 -14.24 1.00 -13.76
CA ILE A 42 -14.58 2.28 -13.13
C ILE A 42 -13.76 3.43 -13.73
N ASP A 43 -12.47 3.19 -13.98
CA ASP A 43 -11.47 4.13 -14.47
C ASP A 43 -10.26 3.33 -15.01
N GLU A 44 -10.32 2.96 -16.30
CA GLU A 44 -9.30 2.12 -16.96
C GLU A 44 -7.91 2.77 -16.93
N ASP A 45 -7.83 4.09 -17.10
CA ASP A 45 -6.55 4.82 -17.08
C ASP A 45 -5.87 4.72 -15.70
N ALA A 46 -6.63 4.94 -14.61
CA ALA A 46 -6.11 4.77 -13.27
C ALA A 46 -5.69 3.31 -12.99
N PHE A 47 -6.47 2.33 -13.47
CA PHE A 47 -6.12 0.92 -13.35
C PHE A 47 -4.79 0.59 -14.04
N LEU A 48 -4.63 1.01 -15.30
CA LEU A 48 -3.43 0.77 -16.09
C LEU A 48 -2.21 1.48 -15.49
N GLU A 49 -2.36 2.72 -15.03
CA GLU A 49 -1.29 3.45 -14.33
C GLU A 49 -0.81 2.66 -13.11
N MET A 50 -1.74 2.25 -12.24
CA MET A 50 -1.43 1.54 -11.02
C MET A 50 -0.82 0.16 -11.30
N GLN A 51 -1.32 -0.56 -12.30
CA GLN A 51 -0.75 -1.83 -12.74
C GLN A 51 0.71 -1.65 -13.22
N GLN A 52 0.99 -0.62 -14.01
CA GLN A 52 2.34 -0.32 -14.47
C GLN A 52 3.28 0.04 -13.32
N LEU A 53 2.80 0.78 -12.31
CA LEU A 53 3.58 1.08 -11.11
C LEU A 53 3.90 -0.18 -10.31
N LEU A 54 2.91 -1.06 -10.08
CA LEU A 54 3.13 -2.35 -9.41
C LEU A 54 4.17 -3.20 -10.15
N LEU A 55 4.06 -3.33 -11.47
CA LEU A 55 5.03 -4.07 -12.29
C LEU A 55 6.43 -3.45 -12.20
N ARG A 56 6.53 -2.12 -12.36
CA ARG A 56 7.82 -1.41 -12.34
C ARG A 56 8.49 -1.51 -10.97
N TRP A 57 7.76 -1.26 -9.89
CA TRP A 57 8.31 -1.32 -8.54
C TRP A 57 8.59 -2.76 -8.12
N GLY A 58 7.85 -3.74 -8.63
CA GLY A 58 8.17 -5.15 -8.48
C GLY A 58 9.52 -5.51 -9.10
N GLU A 59 9.77 -5.08 -10.33
CA GLU A 59 11.02 -5.38 -11.04
C GLU A 59 12.21 -4.55 -10.53
N ARG A 60 12.06 -3.23 -10.43
CA ARG A 60 13.17 -2.27 -10.30
C ARG A 60 13.25 -1.59 -8.93
N GLY A 61 12.24 -1.78 -8.10
CA GLY A 61 12.00 -0.92 -6.95
C GLY A 61 11.43 0.45 -7.36
N ALA A 62 10.75 1.10 -6.42
CA ALA A 62 10.37 2.49 -6.50
C ALA A 62 11.60 3.39 -6.38
N ARG A 63 11.49 4.62 -6.87
CA ARG A 63 12.47 5.67 -6.61
C ARG A 63 12.06 6.44 -5.35
N GLU A 64 13.05 6.98 -4.64
CA GLU A 64 12.79 7.79 -3.43
C GLU A 64 11.95 9.04 -3.73
N ASP A 65 12.04 9.58 -4.95
CA ASP A 65 11.32 10.76 -5.42
C ASP A 65 10.01 10.44 -6.17
N ASP A 66 9.57 9.18 -6.17
CA ASP A 66 8.37 8.76 -6.89
C ASP A 66 7.11 9.36 -6.25
N VAL A 67 6.47 10.30 -6.96
CA VAL A 67 5.28 11.04 -6.48
C VAL A 67 4.07 10.15 -6.24
N ALA A 68 4.03 8.98 -6.89
CA ALA A 68 2.98 7.98 -6.72
C ALA A 68 3.14 7.19 -5.41
N LEU A 69 4.30 7.26 -4.75
CA LEU A 69 4.55 6.60 -3.46
C LEU A 69 4.41 7.59 -2.30
N VAL A 70 3.75 7.14 -1.23
CA VAL A 70 3.82 7.77 0.10
C VAL A 70 4.15 6.72 1.11
N GLU A 71 5.28 6.87 1.78
CA GLU A 71 5.71 5.95 2.81
C GLU A 71 6.65 6.63 3.83
N PRO A 72 6.64 6.17 5.09
CA PRO A 72 5.53 5.43 5.69
C PRO A 72 4.28 6.33 5.83
N SER A 73 3.11 5.84 5.42
CA SER A 73 1.82 6.56 5.46
C SER A 73 1.03 6.28 6.74
N GLY A 74 0.35 7.29 7.28
CA GLY A 74 -0.50 7.12 8.46
C GLY A 74 0.09 7.57 9.80
N ARG A 75 1.14 8.40 9.80
CA ARG A 75 1.75 8.92 11.04
C ARG A 75 0.75 9.50 12.04
N ARG A 76 -0.33 10.13 11.55
CA ARG A 76 -1.39 10.75 12.38
C ARG A 76 -2.20 9.75 13.21
N VAL A 77 -2.29 8.51 12.75
CA VAL A 77 -3.17 7.47 13.34
C VAL A 77 -2.39 6.36 14.06
N LEU A 78 -1.07 6.44 14.14
CA LEU A 78 -0.22 5.38 14.73
C LEU A 78 -0.61 5.00 16.16
N LYS A 79 -1.01 6.00 16.96
CA LYS A 79 -1.41 5.78 18.37
C LYS A 79 -2.67 4.92 18.53
N GLU A 80 -3.46 4.78 17.46
CA GLU A 80 -4.72 4.01 17.46
C GLU A 80 -4.49 2.52 17.16
N ILE A 81 -3.25 2.12 16.85
CA ILE A 81 -2.88 0.74 16.54
C ILE A 81 -1.67 0.34 17.39
N LEU A 82 -1.87 -0.66 18.24
CA LEU A 82 -0.77 -1.28 18.97
C LEU A 82 0.20 -1.94 17.97
N ASN A 83 1.51 -1.69 18.08
CA ASN A 83 2.57 -2.19 17.19
C ASN A 83 2.21 -1.99 15.70
N PRO A 84 2.12 -0.74 15.22
CA PRO A 84 1.68 -0.45 13.85
C PRO A 84 2.69 -1.01 12.83
N PRO A 85 2.22 -1.59 11.71
CA PRO A 85 3.10 -2.00 10.63
C PRO A 85 3.55 -0.76 9.87
N TRP A 86 4.77 -0.76 9.32
CA TRP A 86 5.11 0.15 8.23
C TRP A 86 4.08 -0.02 7.11
N LEU A 87 3.61 1.09 6.55
CA LEU A 87 2.55 1.10 5.54
C LEU A 87 2.96 2.02 4.39
N GLY A 88 2.96 1.49 3.17
CA GLY A 88 3.07 2.26 1.94
C GLY A 88 1.70 2.57 1.35
N GLU A 89 1.61 3.68 0.62
CA GLU A 89 0.46 4.10 -0.16
C GLU A 89 0.90 4.35 -1.61
N LEU A 90 0.35 3.58 -2.56
CA LEU A 90 0.48 3.81 -4.00
C LEU A 90 -0.73 4.63 -4.47
N LYS A 91 -0.49 5.72 -5.21
CA LYS A 91 -1.51 6.60 -5.77
C LYS A 91 -1.71 6.33 -7.25
N GLY A 92 -2.96 6.14 -7.65
CA GLY A 92 -3.40 6.29 -9.04
C GLY A 92 -4.25 7.54 -9.22
N TRP A 93 -4.19 8.11 -10.41
CA TRP A 93 -5.01 9.24 -10.83
C TRP A 93 -5.84 8.84 -12.04
N GLY A 94 -7.11 9.22 -12.01
CA GLY A 94 -8.06 8.95 -13.08
C GLY A 94 -8.87 10.19 -13.40
N THR A 95 -9.54 10.17 -14.55
CA THR A 95 -10.47 11.21 -14.96
C THR A 95 -11.89 10.67 -14.90
N GLY A 96 -12.70 11.19 -13.98
CA GLY A 96 -14.11 10.84 -13.92
C GLY A 96 -14.86 11.28 -15.18
N GLY A 97 -15.99 10.64 -15.49
CA GLY A 97 -16.79 10.92 -16.69
C GLY A 97 -17.32 12.36 -16.83
N ASN A 98 -17.20 13.18 -15.78
CA ASN A 98 -17.56 14.61 -15.77
C ASN A 98 -16.32 15.54 -15.82
N GLY A 99 -15.11 15.01 -15.99
CA GLY A 99 -13.85 15.77 -15.92
C GLY A 99 -13.36 16.08 -14.50
N GLU A 100 -13.91 15.40 -13.48
CA GLU A 100 -13.42 15.51 -12.09
C GLU A 100 -12.25 14.54 -11.85
N ASP A 101 -11.18 15.05 -11.22
CA ASP A 101 -10.03 14.22 -10.84
C ASP A 101 -10.45 13.17 -9.81
N ARG A 102 -10.21 11.90 -10.14
CA ARG A 102 -10.40 10.77 -9.24
C ARG A 102 -9.04 10.28 -8.76
N HIS A 103 -9.01 9.85 -7.51
CA HIS A 103 -7.78 9.45 -6.87
C HIS A 103 -7.97 8.09 -6.22
N PHE A 104 -7.15 7.12 -6.61
CA PHE A 104 -7.22 5.76 -6.09
C PHE A 104 -5.98 5.45 -5.27
N ARG A 105 -6.12 4.57 -4.28
CA ARG A 105 -5.07 4.22 -3.32
C ARG A 105 -4.98 2.71 -3.14
N LEU A 106 -3.76 2.17 -3.29
CA LEU A 106 -3.41 0.88 -2.72
C LEU A 106 -2.61 1.12 -1.45
N TYR A 107 -3.08 0.57 -0.36
CA TYR A 107 -2.34 0.51 0.89
C TYR A 107 -1.68 -0.85 1.00
N PHE A 108 -0.38 -0.85 1.29
CA PHE A 108 0.39 -2.09 1.33
C PHE A 108 1.37 -2.12 2.51
N LEU A 109 1.61 -3.33 3.02
CA LEU A 109 2.57 -3.60 4.06
C LEU A 109 3.84 -4.17 3.45
N ASP A 110 4.98 -3.82 4.05
CA ASP A 110 6.22 -4.53 3.82
C ASP A 110 6.25 -5.79 4.70
N ILE A 111 6.34 -6.98 4.09
CA ILE A 111 6.20 -8.26 4.78
C ILE A 111 7.40 -9.18 4.55
N SER A 112 7.65 -10.08 5.50
CA SER A 112 8.61 -11.16 5.33
C SER A 112 8.02 -12.48 5.81
N SER A 113 8.05 -13.48 4.93
CA SER A 113 7.59 -14.84 5.19
C SER A 113 8.72 -15.78 5.62
N ARG A 114 9.97 -15.30 5.66
CA ARG A 114 11.16 -16.11 5.97
C ARG A 114 11.95 -15.57 7.17
N PRO A 115 12.20 -16.41 8.18
CA PRO A 115 13.24 -16.15 9.17
C PRO A 115 14.61 -16.02 8.53
N GLY A 116 15.42 -15.04 8.93
CA GLY A 116 16.80 -14.88 8.47
C GLY A 116 17.03 -14.60 6.98
N GLU A 117 15.98 -14.47 6.16
CA GLU A 117 16.08 -14.08 4.75
C GLU A 117 15.00 -13.05 4.39
N PRO A 118 15.33 -11.99 3.63
CA PRO A 118 14.34 -11.05 3.14
C PRO A 118 13.51 -11.73 2.04
N ALA A 119 12.30 -12.16 2.36
CA ALA A 119 11.28 -12.36 1.34
C ALA A 119 10.85 -10.98 0.87
N HIS A 120 11.26 -10.57 -0.33
CA HIS A 120 11.00 -9.23 -0.89
C HIS A 120 9.52 -9.01 -1.29
N GLN A 121 8.59 -9.29 -0.38
CA GLN A 121 7.16 -9.29 -0.64
C GLN A 121 6.47 -8.08 -0.01
N MET A 122 5.44 -7.61 -0.70
CA MET A 122 4.60 -6.49 -0.31
C MET A 122 3.14 -6.97 -0.35
N LEU A 123 2.41 -6.75 0.73
CA LEU A 123 1.01 -7.16 0.84
C LEU A 123 0.10 -5.95 0.66
N VAL A 124 -0.62 -5.89 -0.46
CA VAL A 124 -1.72 -4.94 -0.65
C VAL A 124 -2.91 -5.38 0.21
N SER A 125 -3.21 -4.58 1.24
CA SER A 125 -4.26 -4.89 2.21
C SER A 125 -5.56 -4.13 1.97
N LEU A 126 -5.54 -3.04 1.19
CA LEU A 126 -6.73 -2.27 0.86
C LEU A 126 -6.55 -1.52 -0.46
N CYS A 127 -7.54 -1.62 -1.34
CA CYS A 127 -7.71 -0.75 -2.50
C CYS A 127 -8.95 0.12 -2.28
N LYS A 128 -8.83 1.46 -2.40
CA LYS A 128 -9.96 2.39 -2.30
C LYS A 128 -9.79 3.65 -3.13
N GLU A 129 -10.90 4.17 -3.62
CA GLU A 129 -11.02 5.56 -4.07
C GLU A 129 -10.97 6.51 -2.87
N LYS A 130 -10.12 7.52 -2.96
CA LYS A 130 -10.00 8.60 -1.98
C LYS A 130 -11.25 9.47 -2.05
N ARG A 131 -11.98 9.55 -0.94
CA ARG A 131 -13.16 10.42 -0.82
C ARG A 131 -12.76 11.88 -0.72
N ILE A 132 -13.18 12.70 -1.68
CA ILE A 132 -12.99 14.15 -1.70
C ILE A 132 -14.37 14.81 -1.51
N PHE A 133 -14.46 15.73 -0.55
CA PHE A 133 -15.72 16.41 -0.23
C PHE A 133 -15.80 17.80 -0.89
N ASP A 134 -15.09 18.77 -0.34
CA ASP A 134 -15.00 20.13 -0.88
C ASP A 134 -13.73 20.81 -0.36
N ASN A 135 -13.40 21.98 -0.92
CA ASN A 135 -12.20 22.74 -0.57
C ASN A 135 -12.36 23.62 0.68
N THR A 136 -13.49 23.54 1.38
CA THR A 136 -13.65 24.24 2.65
C THR A 136 -12.79 23.58 3.72
N ARG A 137 -12.49 24.32 4.80
CA ARG A 137 -11.78 23.75 5.96
C ARG A 137 -12.49 22.51 6.52
N GLN A 138 -13.82 22.48 6.48
CA GLN A 138 -14.60 21.33 6.94
C GLN A 138 -14.53 20.16 5.96
N GLY A 139 -14.59 20.41 4.65
CA GLY A 139 -14.40 19.38 3.62
C GLY A 139 -13.02 18.74 3.70
N VAL A 140 -11.96 19.54 3.77
CA VAL A 140 -10.58 19.05 3.95
C VAL A 140 -10.45 18.20 5.21
N ARG A 141 -11.08 18.61 6.32
CA ARG A 141 -11.10 17.82 7.54
C ARG A 141 -11.80 16.47 7.34
N LYS A 142 -12.98 16.44 6.69
CA LYS A 142 -13.71 15.20 6.40
C LYS A 142 -12.93 14.27 5.46
N THR A 143 -12.27 14.82 4.43
CA THR A 143 -11.38 14.08 3.54
C THR A 143 -10.25 13.42 4.32
N ASN A 144 -9.59 14.16 5.22
CA ASN A 144 -8.53 13.60 6.08
C ASN A 144 -9.07 12.52 7.02
N GLU A 145 -10.21 12.74 7.67
CA GLU A 145 -10.83 11.75 8.56
C GLU A 145 -11.26 10.48 7.81
N ALA A 146 -11.68 10.59 6.54
CA ALA A 146 -11.97 9.43 5.70
C ALA A 146 -10.69 8.64 5.38
N GLN A 147 -9.63 9.31 4.92
CA GLN A 147 -8.35 8.67 4.63
C GLN A 147 -7.73 8.02 5.88
N ASP A 148 -7.83 8.68 7.04
CA ASP A 148 -7.33 8.14 8.31
C ASP A 148 -8.07 6.82 8.68
N ARG A 149 -9.37 6.69 8.37
CA ARG A 149 -10.11 5.42 8.56
C ARG A 149 -9.64 4.33 7.61
N ASP A 150 -9.39 4.67 6.35
CA ASP A 150 -8.92 3.71 5.35
C ASP A 150 -7.52 3.18 5.71
N ILE A 151 -6.61 4.06 6.15
CA ILE A 151 -5.28 3.68 6.67
C ILE A 151 -5.41 2.74 7.87
N LEU A 152 -6.26 3.08 8.84
CA LEU A 152 -6.48 2.22 10.02
C LEU A 152 -7.03 0.85 9.62
N LEU A 153 -7.95 0.81 8.66
CA LEU A 153 -8.50 -0.43 8.13
C LEU A 153 -7.41 -1.25 7.44
N ALA A 154 -6.62 -0.65 6.56
CA ALA A 154 -5.53 -1.30 5.83
C ALA A 154 -4.49 -1.92 6.78
N MET A 155 -4.06 -1.18 7.81
CA MET A 155 -3.14 -1.70 8.83
C MET A 155 -3.76 -2.88 9.60
N ARG A 156 -5.03 -2.79 9.99
CA ARG A 156 -5.72 -3.87 10.72
C ARG A 156 -5.86 -5.14 9.87
N LEU A 157 -6.31 -5.01 8.62
CA LEU A 157 -6.46 -6.12 7.69
C LEU A 157 -5.12 -6.79 7.41
N GLY A 158 -4.08 -6.00 7.11
CA GLY A 158 -2.72 -6.52 6.87
C GLY A 158 -2.17 -7.26 8.08
N LYS A 159 -2.31 -6.70 9.29
CA LYS A 159 -1.88 -7.36 10.54
C LYS A 159 -2.60 -8.68 10.80
N GLN A 160 -3.92 -8.71 10.62
CA GLN A 160 -4.71 -9.93 10.81
C GLN A 160 -4.27 -11.03 9.84
N TRP A 161 -4.01 -10.67 8.58
CA TRP A 161 -3.49 -11.60 7.59
C TRP A 161 -2.09 -12.10 7.96
N CYS A 162 -1.18 -11.21 8.37
CA CYS A 162 0.17 -11.57 8.79
C CYS A 162 0.13 -12.60 9.95
N GLN A 163 -0.71 -12.33 10.97
CA GLN A 163 -0.92 -13.24 12.10
C GLN A 163 -1.46 -14.61 11.66
N LYS A 164 -2.47 -14.62 10.78
CA LYS A 164 -3.08 -15.86 10.26
C LYS A 164 -2.09 -16.72 9.48
N ASN A 165 -1.24 -16.09 8.68
CA ASN A 165 -0.32 -16.78 7.76
C ASN A 165 1.08 -16.97 8.35
N ARG A 166 1.32 -16.57 9.61
CA ARG A 166 2.64 -16.61 10.27
C ARG A 166 3.72 -15.86 9.49
N VAL A 167 3.31 -14.76 8.86
CA VAL A 167 4.17 -13.80 8.16
C VAL A 167 4.42 -12.63 9.09
N THR A 168 5.63 -12.06 9.06
CA THR A 168 5.92 -10.84 9.80
C THR A 168 5.73 -9.60 8.91
N PHE A 169 5.59 -8.44 9.53
CA PHE A 169 5.57 -7.15 8.84
C PHE A 169 6.68 -6.26 9.37
N ARG A 170 7.20 -5.36 8.53
CA ARG A 170 8.18 -4.36 8.95
C ARG A 170 7.55 -3.49 10.04
N PRO A 171 8.17 -3.35 11.22
CA PRO A 171 7.66 -2.45 12.23
C PRO A 171 7.77 -1.00 11.76
N TRP A 172 6.89 -0.13 12.24
CA TRP A 172 7.03 1.29 12.00
C TRP A 172 8.38 1.80 12.51
N PRO A 173 9.13 2.63 11.75
CA PRO A 173 10.45 3.11 12.18
C PRO A 173 10.36 3.91 13.49
N PRO A 174 11.30 3.71 14.43
CA PRO A 174 11.33 4.47 15.67
C PRO A 174 11.45 5.98 15.38
N LYS A 175 10.95 6.80 16.31
CA LYS A 175 11.07 8.26 16.23
C LYS A 175 12.49 8.74 16.49
#